data_AF-A0A943CJR5-F1
#
_entry.id   AF-A0A943CJR5-F1
#
_cell.length_a   1.000
_cell.length_b   1.000
_cell.length_c   1.000
_cell.angle_alpha   90.00
_cell.angle_beta   90.00
_cell.angle_gamma   90.00
#
_symmetry.space_group_name_H-M   'P 1'
#
loop_
_entity.id
_entity.type
_entity.pdbx_description
1 polymer ?
#
loop_
_entity_poly.entity_id
_entity_poly.type
_entity_poly.pdbx_seq_one_letter_code
_entity_poly.pdbx_strand_id
1 'polypeptide(L)' 'MCNLSTGIEEKATEKFILNMYKKGYTLDQIADVAETSVAAVEAVIKKKEPAMA' A
#
# COMPACT_ATOMS: atom_id res chain seq x y z
N MET A 1 -4.12 -0.63 25.33
CA MET A 1 -4.50 -1.81 24.52
C MET A 1 -4.09 -1.52 23.09
N CYS A 2 -3.06 -2.19 22.58
CA CYS A 2 -2.79 -2.12 21.15
C CYS A 2 -3.85 -2.97 20.46
N ASN A 3 -4.77 -2.32 19.73
CA ASN A 3 -5.72 -3.03 18.89
C ASN A 3 -4.93 -3.77 17.82
N LEU A 4 -4.74 -5.08 18.03
CA LEU A 4 -4.07 -5.96 17.08
C LEU A 4 -4.75 -5.90 15.69
N SER A 5 -6.04 -5.57 15.63
CA SER A 5 -6.81 -5.45 14.40
C SER A 5 -6.28 -4.36 13.46
N THR A 6 -5.95 -3.18 13.99
CA THR A 6 -5.48 -2.04 13.18
C THR A 6 -4.17 -2.36 12.46
N GLY A 7 -3.24 -3.03 13.16
CA GLY A 7 -1.95 -3.42 12.58
C GLY A 7 -2.02 -4.58 11.57
N ILE A 8 -3.10 -5.38 11.58
CA ILE A 8 -3.34 -6.43 10.57
C ILE A 8 -3.93 -5.81 9.30
N GLU A 9 -4.89 -4.91 9.46
CA GLU A 9 -5.56 -4.21 8.36
C GLU A 9 -4.57 -3.34 7.58
N GLU A 10 -3.74 -2.54 8.28
CA GLU A 10 -2.68 -1.74 7.64
C GLU A 10 -1.69 -2.60 6.84
N LYS A 11 -1.26 -3.76 7.37
CA LYS A 11 -0.33 -4.66 6.68
C LYS A 11 -0.95 -5.34 5.45
N ALA A 12 -2.25 -5.65 5.50
CA ALA A 12 -2.97 -6.22 4.37
C ALA A 12 -3.08 -5.18 3.23
N THR A 13 -3.44 -3.94 3.57
CA THR A 13 -3.54 -2.82 2.63
C THR A 13 -2.19 -2.47 2.01
N GLU A 14 -1.11 -2.38 2.79
CA GLU A 14 0.25 -2.16 2.26
C GLU A 14 0.64 -3.27 1.26
N LYS A 15 0.38 -4.54 1.58
CA LYS A 15 0.71 -5.67 0.70
C LYS A 15 -0.12 -5.66 -0.59
N PHE A 16 -1.38 -5.27 -0.51
CA PHE A 16 -2.27 -5.14 -1.66
C PHE A 16 -1.78 -4.06 -2.64
N ILE A 17 -1.48 -2.86 -2.12
CA ILE A 17 -0.92 -1.73 -2.88
C ILE A 17 0.35 -2.14 -3.62
N LEU A 18 1.30 -2.78 -2.92
CA LEU A 18 2.56 -3.21 -3.53
C LEU A 18 2.37 -4.27 -4.62
N ASN A 19 1.41 -5.19 -4.45
CA ASN A 19 1.14 -6.22 -5.43
C ASN A 19 0.55 -5.62 -6.73
N MET A 20 -0.33 -4.62 -6.61
CA MET A 20 -0.85 -3.91 -7.79
C MET A 20 0.25 -3.10 -8.47
N TYR A 21 1.07 -2.38 -7.71
CA TYR A 21 2.20 -1.64 -8.27
C TYR A 21 3.16 -2.56 -9.06
N LYS A 22 3.52 -3.73 -8.49
CA LYS A 22 4.35 -4.75 -9.16
C LYS A 22 3.72 -5.30 -10.45
N LYS A 23 2.39 -5.28 -10.57
CA LYS A 23 1.66 -5.71 -11.79
C LYS A 23 1.58 -4.62 -12.86
N GLY A 24 2.10 -3.41 -12.59
CA GLY A 24 2.15 -2.30 -13.55
C GLY A 24 0.91 -1.40 -13.55
N TYR A 25 0.08 -1.45 -12.49
CA TYR A 25 -1.03 -0.50 -12.34
C TYR A 25 -0.49 0.91 -12.04
N THR A 26 -1.20 1.94 -12.52
CA THR A 26 -0.85 3.33 -12.20
C THR A 26 -1.21 3.67 -10.76
N LEU A 27 -0.56 4.68 -10.19
CA LEU A 27 -0.84 5.11 -8.82
C LEU A 27 -2.30 5.55 -8.64
N ASP A 28 -2.86 6.24 -9.63
CA ASP A 28 -4.28 6.63 -9.63
C ASP A 28 -5.23 5.43 -9.59
N GLN A 29 -4.96 4.39 -10.38
CA GLN A 29 -5.77 3.17 -10.36
C GLN A 29 -5.69 2.43 -9.03
N ILE A 30 -4.50 2.40 -8.43
CA ILE A 30 -4.29 1.75 -7.13
C ILE A 30 -5.01 2.53 -6.02
N ALA A 31 -4.93 3.87 -6.05
CA ALA A 31 -5.60 4.74 -5.10
C ALA A 31 -7.12 4.57 -5.16
N ASP A 32 -7.69 4.53 -6.37
CA ASP A 32 -9.11 4.29 -6.60
C ASP A 32 -9.56 2.92 -6.04
N VAL A 33 -8.85 1.84 -6.38
CA VAL A 33 -9.22 0.48 -5.95
C VAL A 33 -8.97 0.24 -4.46
N ALA A 34 -7.95 0.86 -3.88
CA ALA A 34 -7.65 0.75 -2.46
C ALA A 34 -8.40 1.78 -1.60
N GLU A 35 -9.34 2.53 -2.20
CA GLU A 35 -10.14 3.58 -1.55
C GLU A 35 -9.30 4.54 -0.71
N THR A 36 -8.16 4.97 -1.27
CA THR A 36 -7.18 5.80 -0.59
C THR A 36 -6.66 6.91 -1.52
N SER A 37 -5.71 7.70 -1.03
CA SER A 37 -5.10 8.78 -1.83
C SER A 37 -3.84 8.31 -2.55
N VAL A 38 -3.55 8.90 -3.70
CA VAL A 38 -2.29 8.69 -4.44
C VAL A 38 -1.08 8.95 -3.54
N ALA A 39 -1.13 9.98 -2.68
CA ALA A 39 -0.06 10.27 -1.73
C ALA A 39 0.17 9.14 -0.72
N ALA A 40 -0.89 8.47 -0.25
CA ALA A 40 -0.76 7.31 0.63
C ALA A 40 -0.13 6.12 -0.11
N VAL A 41 -0.54 5.88 -1.36
CA VAL A 41 0.06 4.85 -2.23
C VAL A 41 1.56 5.11 -2.44
N GLU A 42 1.95 6.34 -2.75
CA GLU A 42 3.36 6.72 -2.90
C GLU A 42 4.16 6.50 -1.62
N ALA A 43 3.61 6.87 -0.46
CA ALA A 43 4.26 6.69 0.83
C ALA A 43 4.52 5.19 1.12
N VAL A 44 3.56 4.32 0.80
CA VAL A 44 3.71 2.86 0.96
C VAL A 44 4.80 2.31 0.06
N ILE A 45 4.88 2.75 -1.20
CA ILE A 45 5.92 2.32 -2.15
C ILE A 45 7.30 2.77 -1.66
N LYS A 46 7.48 4.07 -1.36
CA LYS A 46 8.75 4.64 -0.88
C LYS A 46 9.25 4.00 0.42
N LYS A 47 8.34 3.67 1.34
CA LYS A 47 8.67 2.97 2.61
C LYS A 47 9.24 1.56 2.37
N LYS A 48 8.96 0.95 1.22
CA LYS A 48 9.31 -0.44 0.89
C LYS A 48 10.33 -0.59 -0.24
N GLU A 49 10.66 0.47 -0.99
CA GLU A 49 11.78 0.50 -1.94
C GLU A 49 13.10 -0.09 -1.41
N PRO A 50 13.58 0.23 -0.19
CA PRO A 50 14.83 -0.36 0.31
C PRO A 50 14.75 -1.88 0.61
N ALA A 51 13.55 -2.47 0.58
CA ALA A 51 13.33 -3.91 0.78
C ALA A 51 13.00 -4.67 -0.53
N MET A 52 12.94 -3.96 -1.66
CA MET A 52 12.63 -4.52 -2.98
C MET A 52 13.87 -4.60 -3.90
N ALA A 53 15.00 -4.03 -3.47
CA ALA A 53 16.31 -4.12 -4.13
C ALA A 53 17.03 -5.43 -3.80
#